data_AF-A0A7R9HFL3-F1
#
_entry.id   AF-A0A7R9HFL3-F1
#
_cell.length_a   1.000
_cell.length_b   1.000
_cell.length_c   1.000
_cell.angle_alpha   90.00
_cell.angle_beta   90.00
_cell.angle_gamma   90.00
#
_symmetry.space_group_name_H-M   'P 1'
#
loop_
_entity.id
_entity.type
_entity.pdbx_description
1 polymer ?
#
loop_
_entity_poly.entity_id
_entity_poly.type
_entity_poly.pdbx_seq_one_letter_code
_entity_poly.pdbx_strand_id
1 'polypeptide(L)'
;MSSTNPMRQLEERHLATQVELMVWSDKMDLLALANARGEVALHRLTWQKVWSLPPPSDHMSVTTMAWRPDGKVIAIGYNTC
;
A
#
# COMPACT_ATOMS: atom_id res chain seq x y z
N MET A 1 12.30 -35.13 -11.25
CA MET A 1 11.08 -34.34 -11.45
C MET A 1 11.30 -33.02 -10.71
N SER A 2 11.60 -31.93 -11.43
CA SER A 2 11.82 -30.64 -10.75
C SER A 2 10.46 -30.06 -10.36
N SER A 3 10.25 -29.88 -9.07
CA SER A 3 9.08 -29.16 -8.55
C SER A 3 9.14 -27.72 -9.06
N THR A 4 8.37 -27.40 -10.09
CA THR A 4 8.20 -26.02 -10.56
C THR A 4 7.40 -25.27 -9.50
N ASN A 5 8.00 -24.25 -8.90
CA ASN A 5 7.28 -23.37 -7.99
C ASN A 5 6.16 -22.67 -8.79
N PRO A 6 4.88 -22.82 -8.39
CA PRO A 6 3.78 -22.17 -9.10
C PRO A 6 3.81 -20.65 -8.99
N MET A 7 4.61 -20.08 -8.07
CA MET A 7 4.76 -18.65 -7.87
C MET A 7 6.15 -18.18 -8.31
N ARG A 8 6.18 -17.05 -9.02
CA ARG A 8 7.40 -16.34 -9.39
C ARG A 8 7.52 -15.08 -8.53
N GLN A 9 8.64 -14.93 -7.82
CA GLN A 9 8.99 -13.66 -7.18
C GLN A 9 9.26 -12.62 -8.28
N LEU A 10 8.49 -11.53 -8.26
CA LEU A 10 8.66 -10.44 -9.21
C LEU A 10 9.68 -9.42 -8.69
N GLU A 11 9.51 -8.97 -7.44
CA GLU A 11 10.36 -7.95 -6.83
C GLU A 11 10.47 -8.14 -5.31
N GLU A 12 11.44 -7.46 -4.70
CA GLU A 12 11.60 -7.33 -3.25
C GLU A 12 12.06 -5.91 -2.91
N ARG A 13 11.48 -5.31 -1.86
CA ARG A 13 11.88 -3.98 -1.39
C ARG A 13 11.85 -3.88 0.12
N HIS A 14 12.93 -3.32 0.67
CA HIS A 14 13.01 -2.93 2.06
C HIS A 14 12.44 -1.50 2.24
N LEU A 15 11.61 -1.32 3.27
CA LEU A 15 11.00 -0.03 3.60
C LEU A 15 11.59 0.49 4.91
N ALA A 16 11.84 1.80 4.98
CA ALA A 16 12.48 2.43 6.13
C ALA A 16 11.55 2.62 7.34
N THR A 17 10.24 2.54 7.12
CA THR A 17 9.21 2.71 8.14
C THR A 17 8.35 1.45 8.16
N GLN A 18 7.94 1.02 9.36
CA GLN A 18 7.02 -0.09 9.54
C GLN A 18 5.72 0.17 8.76
N VAL A 19 5.31 -0.83 7.97
CA VAL A 19 4.01 -0.84 7.29
C VAL A 19 2.97 -1.38 8.25
N GLU A 20 1.85 -0.68 8.38
CA GLU A 20 0.74 -1.06 9.26
C GLU A 20 -0.45 -1.61 8.48
N LEU A 21 -0.72 -1.07 7.28
CA LEU A 21 -1.81 -1.52 6.42
C LEU A 21 -1.36 -1.65 4.97
N MET A 22 -1.89 -2.66 4.30
CA MET A 22 -1.64 -2.94 2.88
C MET A 22 -2.95 -3.33 2.20
N VAL A 23 -3.29 -2.68 1.09
CA VAL A 23 -4.50 -3.01 0.32
C VAL A 23 -4.22 -2.99 -1.18
N TRP A 24 -4.46 -4.13 -1.83
CA TRP A 24 -4.40 -4.28 -3.28
C TRP A 24 -5.60 -3.63 -3.98
N SER A 25 -5.38 -3.14 -5.19
CA SER A 25 -6.46 -2.84 -6.12
C SER A 25 -6.92 -4.13 -6.81
N ASP A 26 -8.23 -4.40 -6.84
CA ASP A 26 -8.80 -5.55 -7.56
C ASP A 26 -8.85 -5.35 -9.09
N LYS A 27 -8.45 -4.16 -9.58
CA LYS A 27 -8.57 -3.77 -11.00
C LYS A 27 -7.25 -3.44 -11.66
N MET A 28 -6.22 -3.10 -10.88
CA MET A 28 -4.93 -2.62 -11.39
C MET A 28 -3.78 -3.29 -10.65
N ASP A 29 -2.57 -3.16 -11.17
CA ASP A 29 -1.33 -3.67 -10.58
C ASP A 29 -0.84 -2.82 -9.41
N LEU A 30 -1.75 -2.37 -8.54
CA LEU A 30 -1.51 -1.34 -7.54
C LEU A 30 -1.62 -1.86 -6.10
N LEU A 31 -0.67 -1.44 -5.27
CA LEU A 31 -0.60 -1.71 -3.84
C LEU A 31 -0.53 -0.39 -3.05
N ALA A 32 -1.56 -0.12 -2.25
CA ALA A 32 -1.54 0.98 -1.29
C ALA A 32 -0.92 0.50 0.03
N LEU A 33 0.02 1.28 0.56
CA LEU A 33 0.71 1.02 1.82
C LEU A 33 0.47 2.20 2.76
N ALA A 34 0.08 1.94 4.00
CA ALA A 34 0.12 2.92 5.07
C ALA A 34 1.19 2.53 6.09
N ASN A 35 1.91 3.52 6.62
CA ASN A 35 3.01 3.29 7.56
C ASN A 35 2.75 3.93 8.94
N ALA A 36 3.60 3.57 9.91
CA ALA A 36 3.51 4.04 11.30
C ALA A 36 3.68 5.57 11.49
N ARG A 37 3.98 6.33 10.43
CA ARG A 37 4.00 7.81 10.45
C ARG A 37 2.71 8.43 9.90
N GLY A 38 1.72 7.62 9.57
CA GLY A 38 0.48 8.07 8.94
C GLY A 38 0.62 8.43 7.46
N GLU A 39 1.77 8.15 6.83
CA GLU A 39 1.96 8.37 5.40
C GLU A 39 1.30 7.23 4.61
N VAL A 40 0.73 7.57 3.45
CA VAL A 40 0.19 6.58 2.51
C VAL A 40 0.94 6.67 1.20
N ALA A 41 1.37 5.54 0.66
CA ALA A 41 2.04 5.48 -0.63
C ALA A 41 1.42 4.42 -1.53
N LEU A 42 1.26 4.77 -2.80
CA LEU A 42 0.78 3.86 -3.84
C LEU A 42 1.95 3.39 -4.69
N HIS A 43 2.09 2.08 -4.83
CA HIS A 43 3.12 1.45 -5.65
C HIS A 43 2.50 0.53 -6.70
N ARG A 44 3.21 0.34 -7.81
CA ARG A 44 2.95 -0.77 -8.72
C ARG A 44 3.56 -2.07 -8.21
N LEU A 45 3.19 -3.19 -8.81
CA LEU A 45 3.80 -4.51 -8.56
C LEU A 45 5.33 -4.52 -8.73
N THR A 46 5.87 -3.64 -9.58
CA THR A 46 7.31 -3.45 -9.82
C THR A 46 7.97 -2.52 -8.80
N TRP A 47 7.30 -2.20 -7.69
CA TRP A 47 7.70 -1.19 -6.69
C TRP A 47 7.94 0.23 -7.22
N GLN A 48 7.49 0.52 -8.44
CA GLN A 48 7.43 1.89 -8.92
C GLN A 48 6.43 2.66 -8.05
N LYS A 49 6.92 3.71 -7.37
CA LYS A 49 6.06 4.63 -6.61
C LYS A 49 5.23 5.47 -7.57
N VAL A 50 3.92 5.38 -7.47
CA VAL A 50 2.97 6.18 -8.26
C VAL A 50 2.76 7.54 -7.59
N TRP A 51 2.48 7.54 -6.28
CA TRP A 51 2.39 8.74 -5.46
C TRP A 51 2.59 8.41 -3.98
N SER A 52 2.78 9.46 -3.17
CA SER A 52 2.78 9.40 -1.72
C SER A 52 2.08 10.61 -1.13
N LEU A 53 1.33 10.41 -0.05
CA LEU A 53 0.63 11.43 0.71
C LEU A 53 1.21 11.46 2.13
N PRO A 54 1.61 12.63 2.65
CA PRO A 54 1.91 12.79 4.07
C PRO A 54 0.63 12.65 4.90
N PRO A 55 0.74 12.46 6.24
CA PRO A 55 -0.43 12.55 7.10
C PRO A 55 -1.07 13.94 7.01
N PRO A 56 -2.41 14.06 7.16
CA PRO A 56 -3.10 15.35 7.08
C PRO A 56 -2.70 16.35 8.17
N SER A 57 -2.31 15.86 9.35
CA SER A 57 -1.74 16.63 10.45
C SER A 57 -0.77 15.78 11.26
N ASP A 58 -0.06 16.41 12.19
CA ASP A 58 0.78 15.70 13.15
C ASP A 58 -0.04 14.70 13.97
N HIS A 59 0.59 13.60 14.37
CA HIS A 59 0.01 12.56 15.22
C HIS A 59 -1.28 11.91 14.67
N MET A 60 -1.42 11.81 13.34
CA MET A 60 -2.46 10.99 12.72
C MET A 60 -1.90 9.64 12.27
N SER A 61 -2.66 8.57 12.53
CA SER A 61 -2.40 7.22 12.02
C SER A 61 -3.51 6.80 11.06
N VAL A 62 -3.16 5.95 10.12
CA VAL A 62 -4.14 5.37 9.17
C VAL A 62 -4.75 4.15 9.83
N THR A 63 -6.07 4.15 10.00
CA THR A 63 -6.80 3.04 10.64
C THR A 63 -7.43 2.11 9.61
N THR A 64 -7.73 2.61 8.42
CA THR A 64 -8.35 1.82 7.35
C THR A 64 -8.07 2.40 5.97
N MET A 65 -8.07 1.53 4.96
CA MET A 65 -8.03 1.91 3.56
C MET A 65 -8.98 1.02 2.76
N ALA A 66 -9.68 1.59 1.79
CA ALA A 66 -10.56 0.83 0.90
C ALA A 66 -10.54 1.40 -0.52
N TRP A 67 -10.25 0.54 -1.48
CA TRP A 67 -10.48 0.86 -2.89
C TRP A 67 -11.97 0.88 -3.19
N ARG A 68 -12.39 1.87 -3.97
CA ARG A 68 -13.70 1.80 -4.62
C ARG A 68 -13.70 0.62 -5.59
N PRO A 69 -14.80 -0.14 -5.76
CA PRO A 69 -14.82 -1.35 -6.60
C PRO A 69 -14.41 -1.13 -8.08
N ASP A 70 -14.48 0.10 -8.58
CA ASP A 70 -14.02 0.46 -9.93
C ASP A 70 -12.49 0.69 -10.03
N GLY A 71 -11.78 0.68 -8.90
CA GLY A 71 -10.33 0.85 -8.81
C GLY A 71 -9.82 2.27 -9.05
N LYS A 72 -10.71 3.26 -9.18
CA LYS A 72 -10.32 4.63 -9.56
C LYS A 72 -10.06 5.56 -8.37
N VAL A 73 -10.60 5.22 -7.22
CA VAL A 73 -10.52 6.03 -5.99
C VAL A 73 -10.19 5.11 -4.82
N ILE A 74 -9.40 5.61 -3.88
CA ILE A 74 -9.14 4.98 -2.59
C ILE A 74 -9.60 5.92 -1.47
N ALA A 75 -10.31 5.37 -0.49
CA ALA A 75 -10.65 6.07 0.75
C ALA A 75 -9.62 5.70 1.83
N ILE A 76 -9.19 6.69 2.61
CA ILE A 76 -8.21 6.53 3.69
C ILE A 76 -8.85 7.10 4.97
N GLY A 77 -8.99 6.26 5.98
CA GLY A 77 -9.47 6.66 7.30
C GLY A 77 -8.30 6.99 8.21
N TYR A 78 -8.33 8.17 8.82
CA TYR A 78 -7.35 8.62 9.79
C TYR A 78 -7.96 8.73 11.18
N ASN A 79 -7.15 8.47 12.19
CA ASN A 79 -7.48 8.77 13.58
C ASN A 79 -6.30 9.47 14.26
N THR A 80 -6.57 10.22 15.31
CA THR A 80 -5.54 10.75 16.20
C THR A 80 -4.95 9.60 17.01
N CYS A 81 -3.63 9.48 17.02
CA CYS A 81 -2.89 8.48 17.79
C CYS A 81 -2.99 8.73 19.30
#